data_AF-A0A946U7C5-F1
#
_entry.id   AF-A0A946U7C5-F1
#
_cell.length_a   1.000
_cell.length_b   1.000
_cell.length_c   1.000
_cell.angle_alpha   90.00
_cell.angle_beta   90.00
_cell.angle_gamma   90.00
#
_symmetry.space_group_name_H-M   'P 1'
#
loop_
_entity.id
_entity.type
_entity.pdbx_description
1 polymer ?
#
loop_
_entity_poly.entity_id
_entity_poly.type
_entity_poly.pdbx_seq_one_letter_code
_entity_poly.pdbx_strand_id
1 'polypeptide(L)' 'AEVIATECPTCHSGLEMHQIRAEKTLGLKTSVKIIYFTQLLGMALGLKPKAVGLHENVSDSFGFVKEKGLA' A
#
# COMPACT_ATOMS: atom_id res chain seq x y z
N ALA A 1 0.08 3.40 -13.11
CA ALA A 1 -0.16 3.99 -11.77
C ALA A 1 0.83 3.38 -10.78
N GLU A 2 1.32 4.14 -9.81
CA GLU A 2 2.28 3.64 -8.79
C GLU A 2 1.59 3.10 -7.54
N VAL A 3 0.38 3.59 -7.27
CA VAL A 3 -0.44 3.24 -6.11
C VAL A 3 -1.88 2.98 -6.58
N ILE A 4 -2.54 1.99 -5.97
CA ILE A 4 -3.99 1.83 -5.96
C ILE A 4 -4.47 2.24 -4.57
N ALA A 5 -5.28 3.30 -4.52
CA ALA A 5 -5.94 3.74 -3.29
C ALA A 5 -7.22 2.94 -3.09
N THR A 6 -7.41 2.41 -1.87
CA THR A 6 -8.62 1.65 -1.52
C THR A 6 -9.31 2.29 -0.33
N GLU A 7 -10.62 2.44 -0.38
CA GLU A 7 -11.45 3.02 0.68
C GLU A 7 -12.17 1.97 1.54
N CYS A 8 -12.18 0.71 1.09
CA CYS A 8 -12.80 -0.40 1.81
C CYS A 8 -11.73 -1.30 2.47
N PRO A 9 -11.79 -1.57 3.79
CA PRO A 9 -10.78 -2.36 4.50
C PRO A 9 -10.62 -3.78 3.92
N THR A 10 -11.71 -4.42 3.54
CA THR A 10 -11.65 -5.78 2.95
C THR A 10 -11.12 -5.76 1.53
N CYS A 11 -11.37 -4.70 0.76
CA CYS A 11 -10.76 -4.53 -0.56
C CYS A 11 -9.24 -4.28 -0.45
N HIS A 12 -8.81 -3.50 0.55
CA HIS A 12 -7.40 -3.25 0.83
C HIS A 12 -6.64 -4.56 1.09
N SER A 13 -7.00 -5.25 2.17
CA SER A 13 -6.33 -6.51 2.54
C SER A 13 -6.54 -7.60 1.48
N GLY A 14 -7.72 -7.64 0.85
CA GLY A 14 -8.01 -8.59 -0.22
C GLY A 14 -7.09 -8.40 -1.42
N LEU A 15 -6.90 -7.17 -1.89
CA LEU A 15 -6.05 -6.89 -3.03
C LEU A 15 -4.57 -7.19 -2.74
N GLU A 16 -4.09 -6.84 -1.54
CA GLU A 16 -2.73 -7.21 -1.10
C GLU A 16 -2.51 -8.73 -1.10
N MET A 17 -3.48 -9.49 -0.57
CA MET A 17 -3.41 -10.96 -0.59
C MET A 17 -3.53 -11.54 -2.00
N HIS A 18 -4.29 -10.90 -2.90
CA HIS A 18 -4.36 -11.29 -4.29
C HIS A 18 -3.05 -11.05 -5.04
N GLN A 19 -2.27 -10.02 -4.70
CA GLN A 19 -0.92 -9.85 -5.25
C GLN A 19 -0.02 -11.02 -4.86
N ILE A 20 -0.02 -11.44 -3.60
CA ILE A 20 0.73 -12.62 -3.13
C ILE A 20 0.25 -13.89 -3.86
N ARG A 21 -1.07 -14.05 -4.01
CA ARG A 21 -1.64 -15.21 -4.69
C ARG A 21 -1.25 -15.25 -6.16
N ALA A 22 -1.30 -14.12 -6.86
CA ALA A 22 -0.92 -14.02 -8.27
C ALA A 22 0.55 -14.41 -8.48
N GLU A 23 1.46 -13.97 -7.59
CA GLU A 23 2.87 -14.37 -7.65
C GLU A 23 3.02 -15.89 -7.44
N LYS A 24 2.33 -16.46 -6.44
CA LYS A 24 2.42 -17.89 -6.11
C LYS A 24 1.78 -18.81 -7.15
N THR A 25 0.64 -18.44 -7.72
CA THR A 25 -0.15 -19.34 -8.59
C THR A 25 0.10 -19.10 -10.07
N LEU A 26 0.44 -17.87 -10.45
CA LEU A 26 0.62 -17.48 -11.86
C LEU A 26 2.05 -17.03 -12.18
N GLY A 27 2.94 -16.92 -11.19
CA GLY A 27 4.28 -16.35 -11.39
C GLY A 27 4.27 -14.86 -11.71
N LEU A 28 3.14 -14.17 -11.50
CA LEU A 28 2.97 -12.76 -11.84
C LEU A 28 3.23 -11.89 -10.63
N LYS A 29 4.38 -11.21 -10.63
CA LYS A 29 4.72 -10.21 -9.62
C LYS A 29 4.17 -8.85 -10.03
N THR A 30 3.53 -8.16 -9.10
CA THR A 30 3.04 -6.78 -9.31
C THR A 30 3.88 -5.80 -8.48
N SER A 31 4.11 -4.62 -9.02
CA SER A 31 4.91 -3.55 -8.37
C SER A 31 4.05 -2.45 -7.76
N VAL A 32 2.76 -2.38 -8.12
CA VAL A 32 1.83 -1.36 -7.62
C VAL A 32 1.59 -1.54 -6.13
N LYS A 33 1.56 -0.43 -5.39
CA LYS A 33 1.33 -0.43 -3.93
C LYS A 33 -0.14 -0.27 -3.62
N ILE A 34 -0.62 -0.97 -2.60
CA ILE A 34 -2.00 -0.83 -2.13
C ILE A 34 -1.94 0.00 -0.86
N ILE A 35 -2.52 1.21 -0.91
CA ILE A 35 -2.53 2.13 0.22
C ILE A 35 -3.98 2.47 0.56
N TYR A 36 -4.33 2.39 1.84
CA TYR A 36 -5.68 2.70 2.27
C TYR A 36 -5.89 4.22 2.19
N PHE A 37 -7.07 4.64 1.72
CA PHE A 37 -7.33 6.03 1.37
C PHE A 37 -7.07 6.99 2.53
N THR A 38 -7.46 6.62 3.75
CA THR A 38 -7.23 7.47 4.93
C THR A 38 -5.76 7.57 5.33
N GLN A 39 -4.92 6.60 4.94
CA GLN A 39 -3.47 6.69 5.15
C GLN A 39 -2.85 7.74 4.23
N LEU A 40 -3.26 7.76 2.96
CA LEU A 40 -2.88 8.82 2.01
C LEU A 40 -3.37 10.19 2.48
N LEU A 41 -4.62 10.27 2.94
CA LEU A 41 -5.19 11.51 3.49
C LEU A 41 -4.39 11.99 4.70
N GLY A 42 -4.05 11.10 5.63
CA GLY A 42 -3.24 11.45 6.79
C GLY A 42 -1.87 11.99 6.41
N MET A 43 -1.19 11.38 5.44
CA MET A 43 0.08 11.89 4.91
C MET A 43 -0.07 13.26 4.25
N ALA A 44 -1.13 13.47 3.45
CA ALA A 44 -1.42 14.76 2.81
C ALA A 44 -1.68 15.87 3.84
N LEU A 45 -2.20 15.52 5.02
CA LEU A 45 -2.40 16.42 6.16
C LEU A 45 -1.14 16.58 7.05
N GLY A 46 0.00 16.02 6.64
CA GLY A 46 1.29 16.16 7.33
C GLY A 46 1.60 15.10 8.39
N LEU A 47 0.82 14.02 8.48
CA LEU A 47 1.14 12.90 9.36
C LEU A 47 2.30 12.07 8.79
N LYS A 48 3.17 11.58 9.68
CA LYS A 48 4.27 10.69 9.32
C LYS A 48 3.74 9.33 8.83
N PRO A 49 4.40 8.67 7.86
CA PRO A 49 3.96 7.35 7.36
C PRO A 49 3.78 6.28 8.44
N LYS A 50 4.62 6.29 9.50
CA LYS A 50 4.42 5.38 10.65
C LYS A 50 3.14 5.66 11.44
N ALA A 51 2.75 6.93 11.56
CA ALA A 51 1.55 7.34 12.32
C ALA A 51 0.24 6.92 11.63
N VAL A 52 0.28 6.76 10.30
CA VAL A 52 -0.86 6.26 9.51
C VAL A 52 -0.77 4.73 9.26
N GLY A 53 0.15 4.03 9.89
CA GLY A 53 0.23 2.56 9.80
C GLY A 53 0.80 2.02 8.48
N LEU A 54 1.49 2.82 7.64
CA LEU A 54 1.98 2.36 6.32
C LEU A 54 2.96 1.17 6.38
N HIS A 55 3.58 0.94 7.54
CA HIS A 55 4.52 -0.15 7.80
C HIS A 55 3.83 -1.50 8.06
N GLU A 56 2.51 -1.49 8.23
CA GLU A 56 1.68 -2.68 8.42
C GLU A 56 1.11 -3.21 7.09
N ASN A 57 1.15 -2.40 6.02
CA ASN A 57 0.72 -2.79 4.69
C ASN A 57 1.61 -3.93 4.15
N VAL A 58 0.97 -4.99 3.65
CA VAL A 58 1.64 -6.19 3.10
C VAL A 58 2.41 -5.87 1.81
N SER A 59 1.93 -4.89 1.03
CA SER A 59 2.50 -4.50 -0.27
C SER A 59 3.84 -3.74 -0.20
N ASP A 60 4.47 -3.61 0.98
CA ASP A 60 5.65 -2.78 1.25
C ASP A 60 5.45 -1.33 0.78
N SER A 61 4.42 -0.69 1.34
CA SER A 61 4.08 0.71 1.06
C SER A 61 5.03 1.67 1.77
N PHE A 62 5.63 1.27 2.89
CA PHE A 62 6.57 2.10 3.66
C PHE A 62 7.90 2.32 2.92
N GLY A 63 8.48 1.27 2.33
CA GLY A 63 9.70 1.42 1.51
C GLY A 63 9.48 2.35 0.32
N PHE A 64 8.33 2.20 -0.36
CA PHE A 64 7.94 3.01 -1.50
C PHE A 64 7.88 4.50 -1.18
N VAL A 65 7.19 4.90 -0.10
CA VAL A 65 7.06 6.33 0.23
C VAL A 65 8.40 6.95 0.64
N LYS A 66 9.31 6.17 1.22
CA LYS A 66 10.67 6.62 1.55
C LYS A 66 11.51 6.84 0.29
N GLU A 67 11.44 5.95 -0.69
CA GLU A 67 12.10 6.10 -1.98
C GLU A 67 11.63 7.38 -2.72
N LYS A 68 10.34 7.71 -2.56
CA LYS A 68 9.74 8.91 -3.15
C LYS A 68 10.00 10.21 -2.38
N GLY A 69 10.71 10.17 -1.25
CA GLY A 69 10.98 11.35 -0.42
C GLY A 69 9.72 11.89 0.28
N LEU A 70 8.71 11.05 0.48
CA LEU A 70 7.45 11.38 1.17
C LEU A 70 7.47 10.99 2.66
N ALA A 71 8.62 10.53 3.17
CA ALA A 71 8.83 10.01 4.52
C ALA A 71 10.11 10.57 5.15
#